data_AF-A0A916P7S4-F1
#
_entry.id   AF-A0A916P7S4-F1
#
_cell.length_a   1.000
_cell.length_b   1.000
_cell.length_c   1.000
_cell.angle_alpha   90.00
_cell.angle_beta   90.00
_cell.angle_gamma   90.00
#
_symmetry.space_group_name_H-M   'P 1'
#
loop_
_entity.id
_entity.type
_entity.pdbx_description
1 polymer ?
#
loop_
_entity_poly.entity_id
_entity_poly.type
_entity_poly.pdbx_seq_one_letter_code
_entity_poly.pdbx_strand_id
1 'polypeptide(L)' 'MTSPLLRRFNDLQATTLMLAGNPADSGKIRGERFARLPAGRAILLTDSDSPTYVQLINPLVDAAAVSGETQQKGSQS' A
#
# COMPACT_ATOMS: atom_id res chain seq x y z
N MET A 1 11.28 -0.71 -20.88
CA MET A 1 12.33 -1.43 -20.12
C MET A 1 11.93 -1.43 -18.66
N THR A 2 11.77 -2.58 -18.01
CA THR A 2 11.57 -2.64 -16.56
C THR A 2 12.80 -2.09 -15.86
N SER A 3 12.62 -1.23 -14.86
CA SER A 3 13.72 -0.71 -14.05
C SER A 3 14.58 -1.88 -13.52
N PRO A 4 15.92 -1.85 -13.64
CA PRO A 4 16.80 -2.91 -13.15
C PRO A 4 16.57 -3.29 -11.68
N LEU A 5 16.11 -2.36 -10.86
CA LEU A 5 15.78 -2.59 -9.45
C LEU A 5 14.52 -3.44 -9.27
N LEU A 6 13.48 -3.21 -10.08
CA LEU A 6 12.25 -4.01 -10.04
C LEU A 6 12.53 -5.47 -10.42
N ARG A 7 13.43 -5.68 -11.37
CA ARG A 7 13.89 -7.03 -11.73
C ARG A 7 14.59 -7.72 -10.54
N ARG A 8 15.49 -7.01 -9.85
CA ARG A 8 16.17 -7.56 -8.67
C ARG A 8 15.21 -7.95 -7.55
N PHE A 9 14.16 -7.17 -7.29
CA PHE A 9 13.14 -7.55 -6.30
C PHE A 9 12.38 -8.82 -6.68
N ASN A 10 12.14 -9.03 -7.97
CA ASN A 10 11.55 -10.28 -8.46
C ASN A 10 12.51 -11.46 -8.28
N ASP A 11 13.79 -11.30 -8.65
CA ASP A 11 14.81 -12.35 -8.53
C ASP A 11 15.05 -12.77 -7.07
N LEU A 12 14.94 -11.82 -6.13
CA LEU A 12 15.03 -12.07 -4.69
C LEU A 12 13.75 -12.64 -4.06
N GLN A 13 12.67 -12.79 -4.83
CA GLN A 13 11.34 -13.14 -4.31
C GLN A 13 10.90 -12.23 -3.15
N ALA A 14 11.18 -10.93 -3.26
CA ALA A 14 10.91 -9.99 -2.18
C ALA A 14 9.41 -9.94 -1.84
N THR A 15 9.11 -9.90 -0.55
CA THR A 15 7.78 -9.60 -0.04
C THR A 15 7.35 -8.24 -0.55
N THR A 16 6.25 -8.20 -1.29
CA THR A 16 5.76 -7.01 -1.98
C THR A 16 4.34 -6.71 -1.54
N LEU A 17 4.09 -5.46 -1.16
CA LEU A 17 2.75 -4.96 -0.86
C LEU A 17 2.31 -4.01 -1.98
N MET A 18 1.31 -4.42 -2.76
CA MET A 18 0.69 -3.61 -3.81
C MET A 18 -0.54 -2.90 -3.26
N LEU A 19 -0.52 -1.56 -3.26
CA LEU A 19 -1.67 -0.73 -2.90
C LEU A 19 -2.63 -0.59 -4.10
N ALA A 20 -3.71 0.19 -3.94
CA ALA A 20 -4.64 0.49 -5.01
C ALA A 20 -3.92 1.06 -6.26
N GLY A 21 -4.38 0.65 -7.44
CA GLY A 21 -3.87 1.16 -8.72
C GLY A 21 -4.83 0.89 -9.87
N ASN A 22 -4.46 1.31 -11.09
CA ASN A 22 -5.28 1.07 -12.28
C ASN A 22 -4.82 -0.20 -13.03
N PRO A 23 -5.65 -1.25 -13.16
CA PRO A 23 -5.29 -2.47 -13.88
C PRO A 23 -4.97 -2.25 -15.36
N ALA A 24 -5.52 -1.21 -15.99
CA ALA A 24 -5.34 -0.94 -17.42
C ALA A 24 -3.97 -0.32 -17.73
N ASP A 25 -3.49 0.57 -16.85
CA ASP A 25 -2.28 1.36 -17.09
C ASP A 25 -1.04 0.73 -16.46
N SER A 26 -1.23 -0.21 -15.53
CA SER A 26 -0.14 -0.75 -14.71
C SER A 26 0.44 -2.04 -15.28
N GLY A 27 1.75 -2.18 -15.14
CA GLY A 27 2.45 -3.43 -15.37
C GLY A 27 2.15 -4.48 -14.30
N LYS A 28 2.58 -5.72 -14.57
CA LYS A 28 2.54 -6.79 -13.57
C LYS A 28 3.74 -6.72 -12.64
N ILE A 29 3.54 -6.99 -11.37
CA ILE A 29 4.59 -7.24 -10.39
C ILE A 29 4.47 -8.70 -9.97
N ARG A 30 5.50 -9.51 -10.26
CA ARG A 30 5.52 -10.95 -9.95
C ARG A 30 4.28 -11.71 -10.48
N GLY A 31 3.77 -11.33 -11.65
CA GLY A 31 2.58 -11.93 -12.28
C GLY A 31 1.26 -11.24 -11.96
N GLU A 32 1.20 -10.45 -10.88
CA GLU A 32 -0.01 -9.79 -10.39
C GLU A 32 -0.18 -8.37 -10.93
N ARG A 33 -1.41 -8.02 -11.31
CA ARG A 33 -1.77 -6.67 -11.73
C ARG A 33 -2.27 -5.86 -10.54
N PHE A 34 -2.11 -4.55 -10.63
CA PHE A 34 -2.79 -3.63 -9.74
C PHE A 34 -4.30 -3.75 -9.91
N ALA A 35 -5.04 -3.58 -8.82
CA ALA A 35 -6.48 -3.55 -8.80
C ALA A 35 -6.98 -2.23 -8.21
N ARG A 36 -8.20 -1.85 -8.59
CA ARG A 36 -8.91 -0.77 -7.90
C ARG A 36 -9.34 -1.31 -6.53
N LEU A 37 -8.79 -0.74 -5.47
CA LEU A 37 -9.03 -1.18 -4.10
C LEU A 37 -9.50 0.00 -3.25
N PRO A 38 -10.39 -0.22 -2.25
CA PRO A 38 -10.72 0.79 -1.25
C PRO A 38 -9.48 1.25 -0.46
N ALA A 39 -9.59 2.40 0.19
CA ALA A 39 -8.54 2.89 1.09
C ALA A 39 -8.20 1.85 2.16
N GLY A 40 -6.91 1.65 2.41
CA GLY A 40 -6.40 0.66 3.37
C GLY A 40 -6.45 -0.79 2.87
N ARG A 41 -6.94 -1.09 1.66
CA ARG A 41 -6.84 -2.44 1.07
C ARG A 41 -5.60 -2.58 0.20
N ALA A 42 -4.97 -3.75 0.26
CA ALA A 42 -3.75 -4.05 -0.48
C ALA A 42 -3.68 -5.54 -0.88
N ILE A 43 -2.78 -5.85 -1.79
CA ILE A 43 -2.40 -7.22 -2.18
C ILE A 43 -0.98 -7.48 -1.67
N LEU A 44 -0.82 -8.52 -0.86
CA LEU A 44 0.46 -9.00 -0.35
C LEU A 44 0.93 -10.17 -1.22
N LEU A 45 2.11 -10.01 -1.81
CA LEU A 45 2.83 -11.06 -2.53
C LEU A 45 4.00 -11.50 -1.66
N THR A 46 4.01 -12.77 -1.24
CA THR A 46 5.13 -13.39 -0.55
C THR A 46 5.81 -14.40 -1.48
N ASP A 47 6.54 -15.36 -0.94
CA ASP A 47 6.95 -16.58 -1.62
C ASP A 47 5.80 -17.51 -2.06
N SER A 48 4.55 -17.23 -1.67
CA SER A 48 3.34 -17.93 -2.13
C SER A 48 3.05 -17.66 -3.62
N ASP A 49 2.55 -18.69 -4.31
CA ASP A 49 2.07 -18.59 -5.70
C ASP A 49 0.72 -17.88 -5.84
N SER A 50 0.05 -17.58 -4.72
CA SER A 50 -1.24 -16.90 -4.69
C SER A 50 -1.17 -15.52 -4.01
N PRO A 51 -1.81 -14.49 -4.59
CA PRO A 51 -1.91 -13.17 -3.97
C PRO A 51 -2.82 -13.19 -2.74
N THR A 52 -2.41 -12.51 -1.67
CA THR A 52 -3.22 -12.39 -0.45
C THR A 52 -3.79 -10.98 -0.31
N TYR A 53 -5.10 -10.83 -0.20
CA TYR A 53 -5.73 -9.52 0.01
C TYR A 53 -5.78 -9.18 1.50
N VAL A 54 -5.23 -8.02 1.87
CA VAL A 54 -5.09 -7.61 3.27
C VAL A 54 -5.75 -6.25 3.54
N GLN A 55 -6.16 -6.04 4.79
CA GLN A 55 -6.56 -4.74 5.31
C GLN A 55 -5.41 -4.18 6.14
N LEU A 56 -4.90 -3.02 5.72
CA LEU A 56 -3.93 -2.25 6.48
C LEU A 56 -4.64 -1.56 7.63
N ILE A 57 -4.03 -1.64 8.81
CA ILE A 57 -4.43 -0.92 10.00
C ILE A 57 -3.38 0.15 10.30
N ASN A 58 -3.82 1.31 10.80
CA ASN A 58 -2.91 2.27 11.39
C ASN A 58 -2.86 2.03 12.90
N PRO A 59 -1.80 1.41 13.43
CA PRO A 59 -1.72 1.12 14.87
C PRO A 59 -1.51 2.39 15.71
N LEU A 60 -1.21 3.53 15.12
CA LEU A 60 -0.97 4.81 15.81
C LEU A 60 -2.18 5.75 15.75
N VAL A 61 -3.36 5.24 15.37
CA VAL A 61 -4.58 6.07 15.25
C VAL A 61 -4.93 6.78 16.55
N ASP A 62 -4.70 6.15 17.70
CA ASP A 62 -4.97 6.75 19.02
C ASP A 62 -4.02 7.93 19.34
N ALA A 63 -2.75 7.85 18.94
CA ALA A 63 -1.78 8.93 19.16
C ALA A 63 -2.04 10.16 18.26
N ALA A 64 -2.55 9.93 17.05
CA ALA A 64 -2.92 10.99 16.13
C ALA A 64 -4.19 11.75 16.56
N ALA A 65 -5.16 11.07 17.19
CA ALA A 65 -6.37 11.69 17.72
C ALA A 65 -6.06 12.69 18.86
N VAL A 66 -5.14 12.35 19.76
CA VAL A 66 -4.71 13.21 20.88
C VAL A 66 -3.99 14.48 20.41
N SER A 67 -3.36 14.45 19.23
CA SER A 67 -2.61 15.58 18.68
C SER A 67 -3.48 16.61 17.95
N GLY A 68 -4.76 16.28 17.66
CA GLY A 68 -5.67 17.12 16.88
C GLY A 68 -6.51 18.12 17.69
N GLU A 69 -6.61 17.95 19.02
CA GLU A 69 -7.50 18.76 19.86
C GLU A 69 -6.95 20.15 20.25
N THR A 70 -5.66 20.43 20.02
CA THR A 70 -5.03 21.70 20.46
C THR A 70 -4.98 22.82 19.40
N GLN A 71 -5.35 22.58 18.14
CA GLN A 71 -5.23 23.60 17.08
C GLN A 71 -6.54 24.27 16.64
N GLN A 72 -7.70 23.89 17.21
CA GLN A 72 -9.01 24.42 16.79
C GLN A 72 -9.66 25.31 17.85
N LYS A 73 -8.90 26.20 18.51
CA LYS A 73 -9.46 27.24 19.39
C LYS A 73 -8.61 28.51 19.40
N GLY A 74 -8.52 29.18 18.25
CA GLY A 74 -7.71 30.39 18.17
C GLY A 74 -7.83 31.15 16.86
N SER A 75 -9.04 31.39 16.35
CA SER A 75 -9.26 32.44 15.34
C SER A 75 -10.72 32.86 15.27
N GLN A 76 -11.19 33.55 16.31
CA GLN A 76 -12.31 34.48 16.22
C GLN A 76 -12.09 35.57 17.28
N SER A 77 -11.54 36.71 16.85
CA SER A 77 -11.77 38.06 17.38
C SER A 77 -11.14 39.06 16.41
#